data_AF-A0A4P0YGZ4-F1
#
_entry.id   AF-A0A4P0YGZ4-F1
#
_cell.length_a   1.000
_cell.length_b   1.000
_cell.length_c   1.000
_cell.angle_alpha   90.00
_cell.angle_beta   90.00
_cell.angle_gamma   90.00
#
_symmetry.space_group_name_H-M   'P 1'
#
loop_
_entity.id
_entity.type
_entity.pdbx_description
1 polymer ?
#
loop_
_entity_poly.entity_id
_entity_poly.type
_entity_poly.pdbx_seq_one_letter_code
_entity_poly.pdbx_strand_id
1 'polypeptide(L)' 'MTDVTIKALASEIQTSVDRLIQQFADAGIRKSADDSVTSQEKQTLLTHLNRETARRQTS' A
#
# COMPACT_ATOMS: atom_id res chain seq x y z
N MET A 1 -8.66 -3.34 -15.93
CA MET A 1 -8.48 -3.36 -14.47
C MET A 1 -7.37 -4.35 -14.17
N THR A 2 -6.23 -3.89 -13.67
CA THR A 2 -5.14 -4.79 -13.24
C THR A 2 -5.31 -5.01 -11.75
N ASP A 3 -5.84 -6.18 -11.40
CA ASP A 3 -6.02 -6.62 -10.03
C ASP A 3 -4.70 -7.24 -9.56
N VAL A 4 -4.05 -6.66 -8.55
CA VAL A 4 -2.78 -7.16 -8.02
C VAL A 4 -2.93 -7.43 -6.54
N THR A 5 -2.58 -8.62 -6.07
CA THR A 5 -2.73 -8.97 -4.65
C THR A 5 -1.84 -8.10 -3.76
N ILE A 6 -2.30 -7.85 -2.52
CA ILE A 6 -1.49 -7.09 -1.54
C ILE A 6 -0.10 -7.71 -1.37
N LYS A 7 -0.01 -9.05 -1.34
CA LYS A 7 1.26 -9.80 -1.31
C LYS A 7 2.16 -9.50 -2.51
N ALA A 8 1.62 -9.49 -3.72
CA ALA A 8 2.40 -9.20 -4.92
C ALA A 8 2.91 -7.75 -4.91
N LEU A 9 2.05 -6.81 -4.55
CA LEU A 9 2.41 -5.39 -4.43
C LEU A 9 3.47 -5.17 -3.34
N ALA A 10 3.28 -5.73 -2.16
CA ALA A 10 4.25 -5.74 -1.06
C ALA A 10 5.64 -6.20 -1.52
N SER A 11 5.67 -7.31 -2.27
CA SER A 11 6.91 -7.87 -2.78
C SER A 11 7.57 -6.98 -3.84
N GLU A 12 6.78 -6.30 -4.67
CA GLU A 12 7.24 -5.40 -5.74
C GLU A 12 7.93 -4.14 -5.19
N ILE A 13 7.34 -3.51 -4.17
CA ILE A 13 7.90 -2.31 -3.51
C ILE A 13 8.70 -2.64 -2.24
N GLN A 14 9.09 -3.90 -2.05
CA GLN A 14 9.81 -4.41 -0.87
C GLN A 14 9.27 -3.86 0.46
N THR A 15 7.95 -3.79 0.57
CA THR A 15 7.23 -3.24 1.72
C THR A 15 6.39 -4.34 2.34
N SER A 16 6.27 -4.39 3.66
CA SER A 16 5.48 -5.44 4.34
C SER A 16 4.00 -5.35 3.98
N VAL A 17 3.38 -6.50 3.76
CA VAL A 17 1.93 -6.64 3.56
C VAL A 17 1.14 -5.95 4.68
N ASP A 18 1.59 -6.10 5.93
CA ASP A 18 1.00 -5.43 7.08
C ASP A 18 1.01 -3.90 6.95
N ARG A 19 2.12 -3.32 6.46
CA ARG A 19 2.26 -1.88 6.20
C ARG A 19 1.26 -1.38 5.16
N LEU A 20 1.04 -2.17 4.10
CA LEU A 20 0.03 -1.87 3.10
C LEU A 20 -1.38 -1.93 3.71
N ILE A 21 -1.69 -3.00 4.45
CA ILE A 21 -2.99 -3.16 5.13
C ILE A 21 -3.26 -2.01 6.10
N GLN A 22 -2.26 -1.61 6.89
CA GLN A 22 -2.37 -0.49 7.83
C GLN A 22 -2.66 0.84 7.11
N GLN A 23 -1.95 1.11 6.01
CA GLN A 23 -2.16 2.34 5.23
C GLN A 23 -3.52 2.33 4.50
N PHE A 24 -4.00 1.15 4.08
CA PHE A 24 -5.38 1.01 3.60
C PHE A 24 -6.37 1.30 4.72
N ALA A 25 -6.16 0.73 5.91
CA ALA A 25 -7.03 0.92 7.06
C ALA A 25 -7.08 2.39 7.52
N ASP A 26 -5.96 3.10 7.44
CA ASP A 26 -5.86 4.54 7.73
C ASP A 26 -6.68 5.39 6.75
N ALA A 27 -6.70 5.00 5.47
CA ALA A 27 -7.57 5.58 4.45
C ALA A 27 -9.05 5.17 4.58
N GLY A 28 -9.41 4.37 5.60
CA GLY A 28 -10.77 3.84 5.80
C GLY A 28 -11.09 2.61 4.93
N ILE A 29 -10.09 2.05 4.26
CA ILE A 29 -10.23 0.91 3.35
C ILE A 29 -9.75 -0.34 4.08
N ARG A 30 -10.66 -1.26 4.43
CA ARG A 30 -10.27 -2.51 5.08
C ARG A 30 -9.89 -3.55 4.02
N LYS A 31 -8.60 -3.83 3.93
CA LYS A 31 -8.02 -4.87 3.07
C LYS A 31 -7.25 -5.90 3.89
N SER A 32 -7.12 -7.11 3.34
CA SER A 32 -6.41 -8.23 3.97
C SER A 32 -5.22 -8.68 3.11
N ALA A 33 -4.28 -9.43 3.70
CA ALA A 33 -3.10 -9.93 3.00
C ALA A 33 -3.41 -10.80 1.76
N ASP A 34 -4.56 -11.45 1.79
CA ASP A 34 -5.09 -12.29 0.72
C ASP A 34 -6.05 -11.52 -0.21
N ASP A 35 -6.34 -10.27 0.12
CA ASP A 35 -7.21 -9.41 -0.68
C ASP A 35 -6.45 -8.79 -1.85
N SER A 36 -7.21 -8.48 -2.88
CA SER A 36 -6.69 -7.87 -4.09
C SER A 36 -6.69 -6.35 -4.00
N VAL A 37 -5.64 -5.71 -4.49
CA VAL A 37 -5.56 -4.26 -4.58
C VAL A 37 -5.96 -3.82 -5.98
N THR A 38 -6.95 -2.94 -6.06
CA THR A 38 -7.27 -2.27 -7.33
C THR A 38 -6.26 -1.17 -7.62
N SER A 39 -6.11 -0.79 -8.89
CA SER A 39 -5.17 0.28 -9.28
C SER A 39 -5.45 1.61 -8.57
N GLN A 40 -6.72 1.91 -8.25
CA GLN A 40 -7.12 3.13 -7.54
C GLN A 40 -6.68 3.11 -6.08
N GLU A 41 -6.91 2.00 -5.39
CA GLU A 41 -6.49 1.76 -4.01
C GLU A 41 -4.97 1.82 -3.88
N LYS A 42 -4.24 1.11 -4.75
CA LYS A 42 -2.78 1.14 -4.83
C LYS A 42 -2.27 2.57 -4.97
N GLN A 43 -2.92 3.39 -5.79
CA GLN A 43 -2.46 4.75 -6.08
C GLN A 43 -2.66 5.71 -4.89
N THR A 44 -3.80 5.65 -4.21
CA THR A 44 -4.05 6.41 -2.97
C THR A 44 -3.00 6.07 -1.91
N LEU A 45 -2.74 4.78 -1.75
CA LEU A 45 -1.78 4.28 -0.78
C LEU A 45 -0.33 4.68 -1.12
N LEU A 46 0.10 4.48 -2.37
CA LEU A 46 1.43 4.90 -2.83
C LEU A 46 1.64 6.40 -2.67
N THR A 47 0.60 7.22 -2.89
CA THR A 47 0.68 8.67 -2.70
C THR A 47 0.92 9.02 -1.22
N HIS A 48 0.22 8.34 -0.30
CA HIS A 48 0.44 8.51 1.14
C HIS A 48 1.81 7.99 1.58
N LEU A 49 2.16 6.76 1.19
CA LEU A 49 3.41 6.11 1.56
C LEU A 49 4.63 6.87 1.02
N ASN A 50 4.57 7.39 -0.20
CA ASN A 50 5.66 8.17 -0.80
C ASN A 50 5.85 9.50 -0.04
N ARG A 51 4.76 10.18 0.35
CA ARG A 51 4.82 11.38 1.19
C ARG A 51 5.43 11.11 2.58
N GLU A 52 5.08 9.99 3.20
CA GLU A 52 5.62 9.59 4.51
C GLU A 52 7.10 9.17 4.42
N THR A 53 7.45 8.40 3.39
CA THR A 53 8.80 7.87 3.17
C THR A 53 9.78 8.98 2.76
N ALA A 54 9.32 9.96 1.99
CA ALA A 54 10.12 11.14 1.64
C ALA A 54 10.46 11.99 2.88
N ARG A 55 9.56 12.09 3.87
CA ARG A 55 9.84 12.82 5.12
C ARG A 55 10.83 12.10 6.04
N ARG A 56 10.97 10.77 5.94
CA ARG A 56 11.93 10.00 6.75
C ARG A 56 13.35 9.94 6.19
N GLN A 57 13.57 10.33 4.94
CA GLN A 57 14.90 10.30 4.29
C GLN A 57 15.66 11.63 4.39
N THR A 58 15.04 12.69 4.92
CA THR A 58 15.66 14.02 5.04
C THR A 58 16.17 14.34 6.45
N SER A 59 16.49 13.34 7.27
CA SER A 59 17.04 13.54 8.63
C SER A 59 18.27 12.69 8.87
#